data_AF-A0A940W0D5-F1
#
_entry.id   AF-A0A940W0D5-F1
#
_cell.length_a   1.000
_cell.length_b   1.000
_cell.length_c   1.000
_cell.angle_alpha   90.00
_cell.angle_beta   90.00
_cell.angle_gamma   90.00
#
_symmetry.space_group_name_H-M   'P 1'
#
loop_
_entity.id
_entity.type
_entity.pdbx_description
1 polymer ?
#
loop_
_entity_poly.entity_id
_entity_poly.type
_entity_poly.pdbx_seq_one_letter_code
_entity_poly.pdbx_strand_id
1 'polypeptide(L)'
;MRRSAALIFERSRSGRRAIDLPISDVPVESVSSLIPAAFLRKEPADLPEVSQLDLVRHFTELSQRTFGVDSGFYPLGSCTMKYNPKINEDVAALPGLAGLHPLEDVRDTQGALKLMFD
;
A
#
# COMPACT_ATOMS: atom_id res chain seq x y z
N MET A 1 16.17 20.16 -17.81
CA MET A 1 16.54 19.52 -16.53
C MET A 1 15.26 19.29 -15.73
N ARG A 2 14.93 18.05 -15.32
CA ARG A 2 13.73 17.82 -14.48
C ARG A 2 13.94 18.56 -13.16
N ARG A 3 12.94 19.31 -12.68
CA ARG A 3 13.02 20.02 -11.39
C ARG A 3 13.29 19.00 -10.27
N SER A 4 13.99 19.39 -9.20
CA SER A 4 14.13 18.52 -8.01
C SER A 4 12.73 18.22 -7.43
N ALA A 5 12.45 16.96 -7.08
CA ALA A 5 11.24 16.60 -6.33
C ALA A 5 11.59 16.57 -4.86
N ALA A 6 10.81 17.29 -4.05
CA ALA A 6 10.92 17.20 -2.61
C ALA A 6 10.51 15.79 -2.11
N LEU A 7 11.25 15.27 -1.13
CA LEU A 7 10.89 14.06 -0.38
C LEU A 7 9.54 14.26 0.30
N ILE A 8 8.83 13.16 0.59
CA ILE A 8 7.54 13.24 1.28
C ILE A 8 7.69 13.89 2.68
N PHE A 9 8.82 13.67 3.34
CA PHE A 9 9.17 14.27 4.64
C PHE A 9 9.35 15.79 4.57
N GLU A 10 9.88 16.33 3.47
CA GLU A 10 10.05 17.78 3.28
C GLU A 10 8.71 18.49 3.03
N ARG A 11 7.71 17.73 2.57
CA ARG A 11 6.32 18.18 2.40
C ARG A 11 5.51 18.06 3.68
N SER A 12 6.03 17.37 4.70
CA SER A 12 5.37 17.15 5.98
C SER A 12 5.04 18.47 6.67
N ARG A 13 3.86 18.54 7.29
CA ARG A 13 3.44 19.62 8.18
C ARG A 13 2.69 19.00 9.36
N SER A 14 3.13 19.34 10.57
CA SER A 14 2.56 18.77 11.79
C SER A 14 1.05 18.89 11.86
N GLY A 15 0.38 17.81 12.26
CA GLY A 15 -1.06 17.66 12.39
C GLY A 15 -1.80 17.24 11.11
N ARG A 16 -1.15 17.21 9.94
CA ARG A 16 -1.82 16.82 8.69
C ARG A 16 -2.07 15.32 8.63
N ARG A 17 -3.23 14.95 8.09
CA ARG A 17 -3.66 13.56 7.87
C ARG A 17 -4.08 13.38 6.43
N ALA A 18 -3.65 12.25 5.84
CA ALA A 18 -3.96 11.93 4.45
C ALA A 18 -5.25 11.12 4.31
N ILE A 19 -5.66 10.43 5.37
CA ILE A 19 -6.87 9.62 5.41
C ILE A 19 -7.60 9.88 6.72
N ASP A 20 -8.92 9.80 6.67
CA ASP A 20 -9.77 9.68 7.84
C ASP A 20 -10.15 8.21 7.99
N LEU A 21 -9.93 7.66 9.18
CA LEU A 21 -10.34 6.30 9.50
C LEU A 21 -11.86 6.25 9.69
N PRO A 22 -12.52 5.12 9.37
CA PRO A 22 -13.93 4.95 9.68
C PRO A 22 -14.19 5.11 11.18
N ILE A 23 -15.41 5.52 11.53
CA ILE A 23 -15.85 5.63 12.92
C ILE A 23 -15.76 4.25 13.57
N SER A 24 -15.18 4.18 14.77
CA SER A 24 -15.08 2.95 15.55
C SER A 24 -16.48 2.36 15.79
N ASP A 25 -16.66 1.11 15.40
CA ASP A 25 -17.86 0.31 15.65
C ASP A 25 -17.82 -0.39 17.02
N VAL A 26 -16.70 -0.27 17.74
CA VAL A 26 -16.49 -0.77 19.10
C VAL A 26 -16.24 0.38 20.09
N PRO A 27 -16.45 0.17 21.40
CA PRO A 27 -16.13 1.15 22.42
C PRO A 27 -14.67 1.62 22.33
N VAL A 28 -14.47 2.94 22.37
CA VAL A 28 -13.12 3.53 22.30
C VAL A 28 -12.49 3.52 23.69
N GLU A 29 -11.43 2.75 23.85
CA GLU A 29 -10.60 2.73 25.05
C GLU A 29 -9.28 3.47 24.85
N SER A 30 -8.68 3.98 25.93
CA SER A 30 -7.37 4.61 25.86
C SER A 30 -6.29 3.54 25.69
N VAL A 31 -5.25 3.83 24.90
CA VAL A 31 -4.13 2.87 24.70
C VAL A 31 -3.46 2.49 26.03
N SER A 32 -3.47 3.39 27.01
CA SER A 32 -2.94 3.16 28.35
C SER A 32 -3.76 2.21 29.23
N SER A 33 -5.05 1.96 28.92
CA SER A 33 -5.83 0.90 29.60
C SER A 33 -5.52 -0.48 29.01
N LEU A 34 -5.11 -0.53 27.74
CA LEU A 34 -4.91 -1.77 26.99
C LEU A 34 -3.47 -2.29 27.05
N ILE A 35 -2.48 -1.39 27.10
CA ILE A 35 -1.05 -1.73 27.01
C ILE A 35 -0.31 -1.24 28.25
N PRO A 36 0.42 -2.12 28.98
CA PRO A 36 1.23 -1.70 30.12
C PRO A 36 2.27 -0.63 29.73
N ALA A 37 2.46 0.36 30.59
CA ALA A 37 3.29 1.54 30.31
C ALA A 37 4.74 1.19 29.88
N ALA A 38 5.30 0.09 30.38
CA ALA A 38 6.64 -0.36 30.01
C ALA A 38 6.79 -0.71 28.51
N PHE A 39 5.68 -1.02 27.83
CA PHE A 39 5.64 -1.38 26.41
C PHE A 39 5.16 -0.23 25.51
N LEU A 40 4.79 0.90 26.08
CA LEU A 40 4.36 2.05 25.29
C LEU A 40 5.57 2.72 24.61
N ARG A 41 5.37 3.07 23.34
CA ARG A 41 6.36 3.85 22.58
C ARG A 41 6.48 5.25 23.20
N LYS A 42 7.71 5.67 23.51
CA LYS A 42 7.98 6.96 24.17
C LYS A 42 7.98 8.15 23.21
N GLU A 43 8.48 7.93 21.98
CA GLU A 43 8.58 8.94 20.93
C GLU A 43 7.77 8.50 19.73
N PRO A 44 6.99 9.36 19.05
CA PRO A 44 6.27 9.01 17.83
C PRO A 44 7.15 8.42 16.72
N ALA A 45 6.54 7.77 15.74
CA ALA A 45 7.23 7.41 14.50
C ALA A 45 7.46 8.66 13.66
N ASP A 46 8.63 8.77 13.06
CA ASP A 46 8.96 9.84 12.10
C ASP A 46 8.30 9.56 10.74
N LEU A 47 6.96 9.59 10.74
CA LEU A 47 6.13 9.43 9.55
C LEU A 47 5.76 10.80 8.98
N PRO A 48 5.66 10.94 7.65
CA PRO A 48 5.27 12.21 7.05
C PRO A 48 3.81 12.53 7.33
N GLU A 49 3.54 13.77 7.74
CA GLU A 49 2.22 14.31 8.00
C GLU A 49 1.81 15.16 6.80
N VAL A 50 1.03 14.59 5.87
CA VAL A 50 0.63 15.23 4.60
C VAL A 50 -0.86 15.12 4.36
N SER A 51 -1.41 15.99 3.52
CA SER A 51 -2.80 15.86 3.06
C SER A 51 -2.93 14.77 1.99
N GLN A 52 -4.15 14.28 1.74
CA GLN A 52 -4.41 13.31 0.67
C GLN A 52 -3.94 13.83 -0.71
N LEU A 53 -4.17 15.12 -0.97
CA LEU A 53 -3.74 15.74 -2.22
C LEU A 53 -2.22 15.80 -2.37
N ASP A 54 -1.51 16.12 -1.29
CA ASP A 54 -0.04 16.12 -1.27
C ASP A 54 0.51 14.70 -1.52
N LEU A 55 -0.11 13.69 -0.91
CA LEU A 55 0.23 12.28 -1.08
C LEU A 55 0.07 11.84 -2.55
N VAL A 56 -1.10 12.10 -3.15
CA VAL A 56 -1.39 11.74 -4.54
C VAL A 56 -0.44 12.45 -5.49
N ARG A 57 -0.21 13.76 -5.30
CA ARG A 57 0.74 14.54 -6.12
C ARG A 57 2.16 13.99 -6.01
N HIS A 58 2.60 13.63 -4.81
CA HIS A 58 3.93 13.09 -4.59
C HIS A 58 4.15 11.78 -5.37
N PHE A 59 3.28 10.78 -5.20
CA PHE A 59 3.44 9.50 -5.88
C PHE A 59 3.19 9.58 -7.39
N THR A 60 2.31 10.49 -7.83
CA THR A 60 2.12 10.76 -9.28
C THR A 60 3.40 11.34 -9.88
N GLU A 61 4.03 12.31 -9.22
CA GLU A 61 5.31 12.89 -9.66
C GLU A 61 6.44 11.86 -9.69
N LEU A 62 6.52 10.97 -8.69
CA LEU A 62 7.49 9.87 -8.69
C LEU A 62 7.25 8.85 -9.82
N SER A 63 6.00 8.54 -10.14
CA SER A 63 5.67 7.63 -11.25
C SER A 63 6.16 8.16 -12.59
N GLN A 64 6.01 9.47 -12.85
CA GLN A 64 6.50 10.13 -14.08
C GLN A 64 8.04 10.22 -14.15
N ARG A 65 8.71 9.99 -13.02
CA ARG A 65 10.17 9.92 -12.93
C ARG A 65 10.71 8.51 -13.11
N THR A 66 9.84 7.51 -13.18
CA THR A 66 10.18 6.10 -13.37
C THR A 66 9.96 5.72 -14.84
N PHE A 67 10.74 4.76 -15.34
CA PHE A 67 10.52 4.15 -16.65
C PHE A 67 10.29 2.65 -16.46
N GLY A 68 9.23 2.12 -17.05
CA GLY A 68 8.92 0.69 -17.05
C GLY A 68 8.41 0.20 -18.39
N VAL A 69 7.96 -1.05 -18.44
CA VAL A 69 7.44 -1.70 -19.66
C VAL A 69 6.27 -0.94 -20.27
N ASP A 70 5.41 -0.34 -19.45
CA ASP A 70 4.29 0.49 -19.92
C ASP A 70 4.73 1.86 -20.47
N SER A 71 5.96 2.29 -20.16
CA SER A 71 6.50 3.57 -20.64
C SER A 71 7.07 3.47 -22.06
N GLY A 72 7.55 2.29 -22.47
CA GLY A 72 8.14 2.04 -23.77
C GLY A 72 9.01 0.79 -23.81
N PHE A 73 9.80 0.64 -24.88
CA PHE A 73 10.66 -0.54 -25.08
C PHE A 73 11.70 -0.70 -23.96
N TYR A 74 11.76 -1.90 -23.36
CA TYR A 74 12.57 -2.17 -22.16
C TYR A 74 13.39 -3.48 -22.28
N PRO A 75 14.46 -3.51 -23.12
CA PRO A 75 15.16 -4.74 -23.49
C PRO A 75 16.22 -5.18 -22.50
N LEU A 76 15.80 -5.61 -21.30
CA LEU A 76 16.72 -6.19 -20.32
C LEU A 76 16.85 -7.71 -20.54
N GLY A 77 18.05 -8.14 -20.94
CA GLY A 77 18.38 -9.55 -21.08
C GLY A 77 18.21 -10.32 -19.77
N SER A 78 17.80 -11.58 -19.85
CA SER A 78 17.48 -12.46 -18.70
C SER A 78 16.29 -12.04 -17.82
N CYS A 79 15.69 -10.87 -18.03
CA CYS A 79 14.55 -10.38 -17.23
C CYS A 79 13.18 -10.67 -17.86
N THR A 80 13.13 -11.00 -19.15
CA THR A 80 11.88 -11.24 -19.91
C THR A 80 10.84 -10.14 -19.66
N MET A 81 11.22 -8.89 -19.92
CA MET A 81 10.39 -7.69 -19.71
C MET A 81 9.27 -7.60 -20.76
N LYS A 82 8.34 -8.56 -20.70
CA LYS A 82 7.15 -8.68 -21.54
C LYS A 82 6.04 -7.76 -21.05
N TYR A 83 5.02 -7.57 -21.89
CA TYR A 83 3.79 -6.90 -21.49
C TYR A 83 3.16 -7.58 -20.26
N ASN A 84 2.69 -6.76 -19.31
CA ASN A 84 1.90 -7.16 -18.16
C ASN A 84 0.41 -6.90 -18.46
N PRO A 85 -0.39 -7.94 -18.82
CA PRO A 85 -1.82 -7.77 -19.11
C PRO A 85 -2.57 -7.16 -17.93
N LYS A 86 -3.30 -6.06 -18.19
CA LYS A 86 -4.01 -5.33 -17.12
C LYS A 86 -5.10 -6.16 -16.44
N ILE A 87 -5.69 -7.10 -17.18
CA ILE A 87 -6.61 -8.10 -16.62
C ILE A 87 -6.01 -8.90 -15.47
N ASN A 88 -4.68 -9.09 -15.43
CA ASN A 88 -4.05 -9.83 -14.33
C ASN A 88 -4.15 -9.08 -13.01
N GLU A 89 -4.11 -7.74 -13.04
CA GLU A 89 -4.29 -6.91 -11.84
C GLU A 89 -5.74 -7.00 -11.35
N ASP A 90 -6.71 -6.97 -12.27
CA ASP A 90 -8.13 -7.11 -11.94
C ASP A 90 -8.45 -8.48 -11.33
N VAL A 91 -7.87 -9.55 -11.89
CA VAL A 91 -8.04 -10.92 -11.37
C VAL A 91 -7.37 -11.08 -10.01
N ALA A 92 -6.16 -10.54 -9.82
CA ALA A 92 -5.48 -10.58 -8.53
C ALA A 92 -6.24 -9.79 -7.44
N ALA A 93 -6.93 -8.72 -7.82
CA ALA A 93 -7.73 -7.88 -6.93
C ALA A 93 -9.12 -8.45 -6.60
N LEU A 94 -9.49 -9.63 -7.12
CA LEU A 94 -10.76 -10.27 -6.78
C LEU A 94 -10.88 -10.42 -5.25
N PRO A 95 -12.01 -10.04 -4.62
CA PRO A 95 -12.13 -10.02 -3.16
C PRO A 95 -11.82 -11.37 -2.49
N GLY A 96 -12.23 -12.48 -3.12
CA GLY A 96 -11.95 -13.84 -2.62
C GLY A 96 -10.50 -14.30 -2.77
N LEU A 97 -9.66 -13.55 -3.49
CA LEU A 97 -8.21 -13.79 -3.57
C LEU A 97 -7.44 -12.76 -2.72
N ALA A 98 -7.68 -11.47 -2.94
CA ALA A 98 -6.96 -10.39 -2.24
C ALA A 98 -7.25 -10.35 -0.73
N GLY A 99 -8.42 -10.82 -0.30
CA GLY A 99 -8.84 -10.87 1.11
C GLY A 99 -8.60 -12.21 1.80
N LEU A 100 -8.03 -13.21 1.13
CA LEU A 100 -7.93 -14.57 1.66
C LEU A 100 -6.85 -14.68 2.73
N HIS A 101 -7.18 -15.23 3.90
CA HIS A 101 -6.17 -15.51 4.91
C HIS A 101 -5.54 -16.91 4.68
N PRO A 102 -4.20 -17.07 4.73
CA PRO A 102 -3.56 -18.37 4.47
C PRO A 102 -3.96 -19.51 5.43
N LEU A 103 -4.48 -19.18 6.62
CA LEU A 103 -4.97 -20.13 7.63
C LEU A 103 -6.50 -20.21 7.70
N GLU A 104 -7.20 -19.71 6.69
CA GLU A 104 -8.66 -19.86 6.60
C GLU A 104 -9.05 -21.34 6.42
N ASP A 105 -10.26 -21.72 6.82
CA ASP A 105 -10.71 -23.11 6.72
C ASP A 105 -10.64 -23.58 5.26
N VAL A 106 -10.13 -24.80 5.06
CA VAL A 106 -9.92 -25.36 3.72
C VAL A 106 -11.22 -25.36 2.89
N ARG A 107 -12.38 -25.49 3.53
CA ARG A 107 -13.69 -25.47 2.85
C ARG A 107 -13.99 -24.12 2.20
N ASP A 108 -13.45 -23.03 2.74
CA ASP A 108 -13.69 -21.67 2.28
C ASP A 108 -12.61 -21.20 1.26
N THR A 109 -11.53 -21.95 1.09
CA THR A 109 -10.39 -21.61 0.22
C THR A 109 -10.37 -22.37 -1.12
N GLN A 110 -11.43 -23.11 -1.45
CA GLN A 110 -11.46 -24.02 -2.62
C GLN A 110 -11.18 -23.30 -3.96
N GLY A 111 -11.56 -22.03 -4.10
CA GLY A 111 -11.25 -21.25 -5.31
C GLY A 111 -9.74 -21.05 -5.52
N ALA A 112 -9.00 -20.71 -4.46
CA ALA A 112 -7.56 -20.55 -4.52
C ALA A 112 -6.84 -21.89 -4.69
N LEU A 113 -7.29 -22.95 -4.02
CA LEU A 113 -6.74 -24.30 -4.17
C LEU A 113 -6.91 -24.81 -5.59
N LYS A 114 -8.09 -24.59 -6.19
CA LYS A 114 -8.32 -24.92 -7.60
C LYS A 114 -7.33 -24.20 -8.51
N LEU A 115 -7.10 -22.90 -8.32
CA LEU A 115 -6.13 -22.14 -9.12
C LEU A 115 -4.68 -22.67 -9.00
N MET A 116 -4.32 -23.26 -7.86
CA MET A 116 -2.97 -23.78 -7.60
C MET A 116 -2.75 -25.18 -8.13
N PHE A 117 -3.79 -26.03 -8.10
CA PHE A 117 -3.67 -27.47 -8.35
C PHE A 117 -4.34 -27.95 -9.64
N ASP A 118 -5.24 -27.17 -10.24
CA ASP A 118 -5.98 -27.48 -11.48
C ASP A 118 -5.71 -26.46 -12.59
#